data_AF-A0A382E9R9-F1
#
_entry.id   AF-A0A382E9R9-F1
#
_cell.length_a   1.000
_cell.length_b   1.000
_cell.length_c   1.000
_cell.angle_alpha   90.00
_cell.angle_beta   90.00
_cell.angle_gamma   90.00
#
_symmetry.space_group_name_H-M   'P 1'
#
loop_
_entity.id
_entity.type
_entity.pdbx_description
1 polymer ?
#
loop_
_entity_poly.entity_id
_entity_poly.type
_entity_poly.pdbx_seq_one_letter_code
_entity_poly.pdbx_strand_id
1 'polypeptide(L)'
;MRGSLIRLPRSGIGKSAGIAAECVMSRLGELRQEAEWRKCVRSEKYFLEHYWYIAHPAEGRILFKLRKAQAEALEHWGEYRYSLSLKARQI
;
A
#
# COMPACT_ATOMS: atom_id res chain seq x y z
N MET A 1 49.88 31.00 -12.03
CA MET A 1 50.16 30.61 -13.43
C MET A 1 50.37 29.11 -13.51
N ARG A 2 49.44 28.41 -14.16
CA ARG A 2 49.57 27.19 -15.00
C ARG A 2 48.18 26.54 -15.08
N GLY A 3 47.43 26.95 -16.10
CA GLY A 3 46.19 26.30 -16.48
C GLY A 3 46.47 24.91 -17.03
N SER A 4 45.68 23.93 -16.58
CA SER A 4 45.60 22.64 -17.22
C SER A 4 44.28 22.59 -17.99
N LEU A 5 44.42 22.72 -19.30
CA LEU A 5 43.38 22.58 -20.30
C LEU A 5 43.23 21.08 -20.60
N ILE A 6 42.17 20.42 -20.12
CA ILE A 6 41.86 19.04 -20.56
C ILE A 6 40.37 18.90 -20.89
N ARG A 7 40.14 18.92 -22.21
CA ARG A 7 39.06 18.33 -23.02
C ARG A 7 37.70 18.04 -22.36
N LEU A 8 36.72 18.86 -22.74
CA LEU A 8 35.32 18.45 -22.83
C LEU A 8 35.15 17.35 -23.89
N PRO A 9 34.46 16.23 -23.61
CA PRO A 9 33.87 15.43 -24.66
C PRO A 9 32.53 16.05 -25.08
N ARG A 10 32.48 16.57 -26.33
CA ARG A 10 31.22 16.80 -27.05
C ARG A 10 30.87 15.56 -27.86
N SER A 11 29.58 15.25 -27.89
CA SER A 11 28.87 14.26 -28.73
C SER A 11 29.09 12.79 -28.35
N GLY A 12 28.06 11.95 -28.25
CA GLY A 12 26.65 12.20 -28.52
C GLY A 12 25.78 11.00 -28.17
N ILE A 13 24.47 11.23 -28.37
CA ILE A 13 23.45 10.23 -28.66
C ILE A 13 23.02 9.36 -27.47
N GLY A 14 21.78 9.60 -27.01
CA GLY A 14 20.96 8.52 -26.43
C GLY A 14 20.65 8.53 -24.94
N LYS A 15 20.73 9.65 -24.21
CA LYS A 15 20.33 9.70 -22.77
C LYS A 15 19.06 10.50 -22.47
N SER A 16 18.15 10.67 -23.43
CA SER A 16 16.77 11.12 -23.12
C SER A 16 15.84 9.97 -22.72
N ALA A 17 16.22 8.71 -22.96
CA ALA A 17 15.46 7.54 -22.51
C ALA A 17 15.66 7.21 -21.02
N GLY A 18 16.71 7.77 -20.38
CA GLY A 18 17.04 7.51 -18.97
C GLY A 18 16.35 8.44 -17.96
N ILE A 19 15.84 9.60 -18.38
CA ILE A 19 15.16 10.55 -17.49
C ILE A 19 13.67 10.18 -17.33
N ALA A 20 13.11 9.41 -18.28
CA ALA A 20 11.72 8.93 -18.22
C ALA A 20 11.53 7.69 -17.33
N ALA A 21 12.60 7.04 -16.87
CA ALA A 21 12.51 5.85 -16.02
C ALA A 21 12.42 6.18 -14.52
N GLU A 22 12.84 7.38 -14.09
CA GLU A 22 12.85 7.79 -12.68
C GLU A 22 11.72 8.75 -12.28
N CYS A 23 11.00 9.32 -13.25
CA CYS A 23 9.87 10.19 -12.97
C CYS A 23 8.58 9.52 -13.41
N VAL A 24 7.59 9.48 -12.52
CA VAL A 24 6.21 9.05 -12.75
C VAL A 24 5.99 7.55 -12.50
N MET A 25 5.44 7.25 -11.31
CA MET A 25 4.33 6.31 -11.15
C MET A 25 3.59 6.16 -12.48
N SER A 26 3.90 5.15 -13.30
CA SER A 26 3.29 5.03 -14.64
C SER A 26 1.78 5.22 -14.51
N ARG A 27 1.12 5.94 -15.42
CA ARG A 27 -0.34 6.16 -15.36
C ARG A 27 -1.12 4.86 -15.11
N LEU A 28 -0.62 3.73 -15.62
CA LEU A 28 -1.14 2.39 -15.35
C LEU A 28 -1.00 1.97 -13.88
N GLY A 29 0.13 2.26 -13.23
CA GLY A 29 0.36 2.07 -11.81
C GLY A 29 -0.57 2.90 -10.92
N GLU A 30 -0.82 4.16 -11.28
CA GLU A 30 -1.78 5.02 -10.56
C GLU A 30 -3.19 4.44 -10.63
N LEU A 31 -3.63 4.05 -11.84
CA LEU A 31 -4.96 3.44 -12.04
C LEU A 31 -5.10 2.11 -11.29
N ARG A 32 -4.01 1.32 -11.18
CA ARG A 32 -4.00 0.09 -10.38
C ARG A 32 -4.15 0.38 -8.89
N GLN A 33 -3.43 1.39 -8.38
CA GLN A 33 -3.56 1.81 -6.98
C GLN A 33 -4.97 2.35 -6.68
N GLU A 34 -5.54 3.14 -7.59
CA GLU A 34 -6.90 3.64 -7.42
C GLU A 34 -7.93 2.50 -7.41
N ALA A 35 -7.80 1.53 -8.33
CA ALA A 35 -8.66 0.36 -8.36
C ALA A 35 -8.57 -0.46 -7.06
N GLU A 36 -7.37 -0.60 -6.52
CA GLU A 36 -7.12 -1.32 -5.28
C GLU A 36 -7.67 -0.58 -4.05
N TRP A 37 -7.46 0.73 -4.00
CA TRP A 37 -8.04 1.60 -2.98
C TRP A 37 -9.57 1.50 -2.97
N ARG A 38 -10.20 1.53 -4.15
CA ARG A 38 -11.67 1.34 -4.27
C ARG A 38 -12.15 -0.02 -3.77
N LYS A 39 -11.32 -1.07 -3.79
CA LYS A 39 -11.68 -2.36 -3.17
C LYS A 39 -11.63 -2.27 -1.65
N CYS A 40 -10.56 -1.69 -1.12
CA CYS A 40 -10.39 -1.50 0.33
C CYS A 40 -11.51 -0.64 0.94
N VAL A 41 -11.92 0.42 0.23
CA VAL A 41 -13.03 1.28 0.68
C VAL A 41 -14.38 0.55 0.67
N ARG A 42 -14.57 -0.39 -0.27
CA ARG A 42 -15.82 -1.15 -0.36
C ARG A 42 -15.91 -2.31 0.64
N SER A 43 -14.78 -2.78 1.14
CA SER A 43 -14.72 -3.89 2.08
C SER A 43 -13.60 -3.71 3.09
N GLU A 44 -13.99 -3.37 4.31
CA GLU A 44 -13.08 -3.22 5.45
C GLU A 44 -12.41 -4.56 5.77
N LYS A 45 -13.15 -5.67 5.65
CA LYS A 45 -12.62 -7.03 5.81
C LYS A 45 -11.46 -7.29 4.84
N TYR A 46 -11.63 -6.94 3.56
CA TYR A 46 -10.58 -7.12 2.57
C TYR A 46 -9.31 -6.35 2.95
N PHE A 47 -9.47 -5.09 3.36
CA PHE A 47 -8.34 -4.27 3.80
C PHE A 47 -7.60 -4.90 4.99
N LEU A 48 -8.33 -5.33 6.02
CA LEU A 48 -7.75 -5.94 7.21
C LEU A 48 -6.99 -7.24 6.90
N GLU A 49 -7.53 -8.09 6.02
CA GLU A 49 -6.91 -9.37 5.70
C GLU A 49 -5.72 -9.26 4.73
N HIS A 50 -5.54 -8.15 4.00
CA HIS A 50 -4.49 -8.01 2.97
C HIS A 50 -3.40 -7.00 3.30
N TYR A 51 -3.71 -6.02 4.16
CA TYR A 51 -2.81 -4.90 4.44
C TYR A 51 -2.54 -4.67 5.93
N TRP A 52 -3.34 -5.24 6.83
CA TRP A 52 -3.17 -5.02 8.27
C TRP A 52 -2.25 -6.07 8.89
N TYR A 53 -1.09 -5.64 9.38
CA TYR A 53 -0.12 -6.51 10.04
C TYR A 53 -0.15 -6.31 11.55
N ILE A 54 -0.07 -7.42 12.29
CA ILE A 54 0.06 -7.44 13.75
C ILE A 54 1.43 -7.96 14.16
N ALA A 55 1.90 -7.51 15.31
CA ALA A 55 3.12 -8.02 15.92
C ALA A 55 2.82 -9.35 16.64
N HIS A 56 3.40 -10.42 16.14
CA HIS A 56 3.45 -11.72 16.78
C HIS A 56 4.78 -11.87 17.54
N PRO A 57 4.75 -12.21 18.84
CA PRO A 57 5.96 -12.25 19.67
C PRO A 57 7.02 -13.24 19.18
N ALA A 58 6.63 -14.32 18.49
CA ALA A 58 7.56 -15.32 17.96
C ALA A 58 7.87 -15.16 16.46
N GLU A 59 6.94 -14.64 15.67
CA GLU A 59 7.02 -14.66 14.20
C GLU A 59 7.27 -13.26 13.60
N GLY A 60 7.35 -12.22 14.44
CA GLY A 60 7.53 -10.84 13.98
C GLY A 60 6.23 -10.26 13.44
N ARG A 61 6.24 -9.65 12.25
CA ARG A 61 5.03 -9.04 11.66
C ARG A 61 4.29 -10.05 10.79
N ILE A 62 3.09 -10.41 11.21
CA ILE A 62 2.22 -11.34 10.49
C ILE A 62 0.97 -10.62 9.99
N LEU A 63 0.41 -11.10 8.89
CA LEU A 63 -0.84 -10.59 8.34
C LEU A 63 -2.00 -10.97 9.26
N PHE A 64 -2.86 -10.01 9.57
CA PHE A 64 -3.98 -10.22 10.46
C PHE A 64 -5.06 -11.06 9.78
N LYS A 65 -5.49 -12.11 10.48
CA LYS A 65 -6.59 -12.94 10.04
C LYS A 65 -7.78 -12.73 10.97
N LEU A 66 -8.91 -12.31 10.41
CA LEU A 66 -10.11 -12.12 11.21
C LEU A 66 -10.59 -13.45 11.79
N ARG A 67 -10.98 -13.38 13.06
CA ARG A 67 -11.77 -14.45 13.69
C ARG A 67 -13.21 -14.35 13.19
N LYS A 68 -13.93 -15.48 13.21
CA LYS A 68 -15.33 -15.55 12.75
C LYS A 68 -16.22 -14.49 13.39
N ALA A 69 -16.18 -14.34 14.71
CA ALA A 69 -16.96 -13.34 15.43
C ALA A 69 -16.60 -11.88 15.05
N GLN A 70 -15.34 -11.61 14.70
CA GLN A 70 -14.93 -10.28 14.25
C GLN A 70 -15.45 -9.98 12.85
N ALA A 71 -15.44 -10.98 11.96
CA ALA A 71 -15.99 -10.85 10.62
C ALA A 71 -17.51 -10.59 10.66
N GLU A 72 -18.24 -11.35 11.48
CA GLU A 72 -19.68 -11.14 11.70
C GLU A 72 -19.97 -9.75 12.27
N ALA A 73 -19.18 -9.30 13.25
CA ALA A 73 -19.33 -7.95 13.81
C ALA A 73 -19.11 -6.86 12.76
N LEU A 74 -18.11 -6.99 11.88
CA LEU A 74 -17.88 -6.04 10.80
C LEU A 74 -19.04 -5.98 9.80
N GLU A 75 -19.59 -7.13 9.42
CA GLU A 75 -20.77 -7.19 8.54
C GLU A 75 -21.95 -6.45 9.18
N HIS A 76 -22.23 -6.71 10.47
CA HIS A 76 -23.27 -5.98 11.20
C HIS A 76 -22.98 -4.47 11.31
N TRP A 77 -21.74 -4.05 11.55
CA TRP A 77 -21.42 -2.62 11.64
C TRP A 77 -21.51 -1.90 10.29
N GLY A 78 -21.24 -2.61 9.19
CA GLY A 78 -21.40 -2.06 7.84
C GLY A 78 -22.86 -1.95 7.39
N GLU A 79 -23.70 -2.90 7.79
CA GLU A 79 -25.12 -2.96 7.41
C GLU A 79 -26.00 -1.99 8.23
N TYR A 80 -25.73 -1.85 9.53
CA TYR A 80 -26.57 -1.10 10.46
C TYR A 80 -25.91 0.21 10.91
N ARG A 81 -26.62 1.33 10.76
CA ARG A 81 -26.15 2.66 11.21
C ARG A 81 -25.89 2.73 12.73
N TYR A 82 -26.67 1.99 13.51
CA TYR A 82 -26.52 1.93 14.96
C TYR A 82 -26.29 0.47 15.37
N SER A 83 -25.21 0.21 16.08
CA SER A 83 -24.86 -1.12 16.56
C SER A 83 -24.60 -1.10 18.07
N LEU A 84 -25.15 -2.08 18.78
CA LEU A 84 -24.84 -2.35 20.19
C LEU A 84 -24.26 -3.76 20.27
N SER A 85 -23.00 -3.87 20.67
CA SER A 85 -22.29 -5.16 20.74
C SER A 85 -22.01 -5.53 22.20
N LEU A 86 -22.55 -6.66 22.64
CA LEU A 86 -22.22 -7.25 23.94
C LEU A 86 -21.05 -8.22 23.74
N LYS A 87 -19.88 -7.89 24.31
CA LYS A 87 -18.69 -8.76 24.24
C LYS A 87 -18.20 -9.14 25.63
N ALA A 88 -17.63 -10.34 25.74
CA ALA A 88 -16.90 -10.72 26.94
C ALA A 88 -15.54 -10.02 27.01
N ARG A 89 -14.91 -10.08 28.19
CA ARG A 89 -13.55 -9.56 28.39
C ARG A 89 -12.54 -10.40 27.60
N GLN A 90 -11.47 -9.78 27.11
CA GLN A 90 -10.34 -10.42 26.41
C GLN A 90 -10.63 -11.04 25.03
N ILE A 91 -11.71 -10.62 24.37
CA ILE A 91 -12.04 -10.96 22.97
C ILE A 91 -11.77 -9.77 22.04
#